data_AF-A0A7X9EWJ4-F1
#
_entry.id   AF-A0A7X9EWJ4-F1
#
_cell.length_a   1.000
_cell.length_b   1.000
_cell.length_c   1.000
_cell.angle_alpha   90.00
_cell.angle_beta   90.00
_cell.angle_gamma   90.00
#
_symmetry.space_group_name_H-M   'P 1'
#
loop_
_entity.id
_entity.type
_entity.pdbx_description
1 polymer ?
#
loop_
_entity_poly.entity_id
_entity_poly.type
_entity_poly.pdbx_seq_one_letter_code
_entity_poly.pdbx_strand_id
1 'polypeptide(L)' 'MDRTELQQAIKDTLLAIEAIKREIAATTDPARMQELTRRKKELQYLQLWHLEQLELKGAGGDDIDQ' A
#
# COMPACT_ATOMS: atom_id res chain seq x y z
N MET A 1 4.36 11.50 -8.30
CA MET A 1 5.33 10.64 -7.62
C MET A 1 6.32 10.09 -8.62
N ASP A 2 7.61 10.24 -8.36
CA ASP A 2 8.68 9.56 -9.07
C ASP A 2 8.83 8.09 -8.60
N ARG A 3 9.79 7.36 -9.17
CA ARG A 3 10.02 5.95 -8.83
C ARG A 3 10.39 5.76 -7.35
N THR A 4 11.21 6.64 -6.81
CA THR A 4 11.68 6.59 -5.41
C THR A 4 10.55 6.90 -4.45
N GLU A 5 9.75 7.92 -4.75
CA GLU A 5 8.55 8.30 -4.00
C GLU A 5 7.51 7.16 -3.99
N LEU A 6 7.32 6.46 -5.12
CA LEU A 6 6.43 5.29 -5.18
C LEU A 6 6.96 4.12 -4.36
N GLN A 7 8.25 3.82 -4.44
CA GLN A 7 8.87 2.78 -3.62
C GLN A 7 8.73 3.07 -2.13
N GLN A 8 8.88 4.34 -1.73
CA GLN A 8 8.68 4.75 -0.34
C GLN A 8 7.21 4.62 0.07
N ALA A 9 6.28 5.08 -0.78
CA ALA A 9 4.84 4.98 -0.52
C ALA A 9 4.36 3.52 -0.38
N ILE A 10 4.93 2.59 -1.15
CA ILE A 10 4.67 1.15 -1.00
C ILE A 10 5.12 0.65 0.38
N LYS A 11 6.34 1.03 0.82
CA LYS A 11 6.86 0.65 2.15
C LYS A 11 5.99 1.21 3.27
N ASP A 12 5.61 2.48 3.17
CA ASP A 12 4.80 3.15 4.18
C ASP A 12 3.40 2.52 4.25
N THR A 13 2.81 2.21 3.10
CA THR A 13 1.50 1.53 3.03
C THR A 13 1.57 0.13 3.63
N LEU A 14 2.65 -0.62 3.39
CA LEU A 14 2.89 -1.93 4.01
C LEU A 14 2.98 -1.83 5.54
N LEU A 15 3.74 -0.87 6.07
CA LEU A 15 3.85 -0.65 7.51
C LEU A 15 2.50 -0.30 8.13
N ALA A 16 1.71 0.55 7.47
CA ALA A 16 0.37 0.92 7.92
C ALA A 16 -0.59 -0.29 7.92
N ILE A 17 -0.54 -1.15 6.90
CA ILE A 17 -1.31 -2.39 6.86
C ILE A 17 -0.94 -3.31 8.03
N GLU A 18 0.35 -3.48 8.31
CA GLU A 18 0.81 -4.31 9.43
C GLU A 18 0.39 -3.74 10.79
N ALA A 19 0.43 -2.42 10.97
CA ALA A 19 -0.08 -1.77 12.17
C ALA A 19 -1.58 -2.05 12.36
N ILE A 20 -2.39 -1.89 11.31
CA ILE A 20 -3.83 -2.17 11.35
C ILE A 20 -4.11 -3.65 11.66
N LYS A 21 -3.34 -4.58 11.09
CA LYS A 21 -3.50 -6.01 11.42
C LYS A 21 -3.28 -6.28 12.91
N ARG A 22 -2.29 -5.63 13.53
CA ARG A 22 -2.04 -5.74 14.98
C ARG A 22 -3.17 -5.12 15.79
N GLU A 23 -3.69 -3.97 15.40
CA GLU A 23 -4.85 -3.34 16.06
C GLU A 23 -6.11 -4.21 15.97
N ILE A 24 -6.37 -4.83 14.81
CA ILE A 24 -7.51 -5.77 14.64
C ILE A 24 -7.35 -6.97 15.58
N ALA A 25 -6.15 -7.52 15.69
CA ALA A 25 -5.88 -8.66 16.57
C ALA A 25 -6.01 -8.31 18.07
N ALA A 26 -5.80 -7.04 18.43
CA ALA A 26 -5.85 -6.56 19.81
C ALA A 26 -7.23 -6.00 20.21
N THR A 27 -8.08 -5.60 19.27
CA THR A 27 -9.38 -4.99 19.58
C THR A 27 -10.45 -6.04 19.88
N THR A 28 -11.24 -5.79 20.92
CA THR A 28 -12.45 -6.58 21.24
C THR A 28 -13.74 -5.84 20.88
N ASP A 29 -13.64 -4.56 20.50
CA ASP A 29 -14.79 -3.76 20.07
C ASP A 29 -15.16 -4.09 18.60
N PRO A 30 -16.37 -4.62 18.34
CA PRO A 30 -16.82 -4.96 16.99
C PRO A 30 -16.89 -3.74 16.06
N ALA A 31 -17.26 -2.57 16.56
CA ALA A 31 -17.37 -1.36 15.75
C ALA A 31 -15.98 -0.91 15.27
N ARG A 32 -15.02 -0.84 16.19
CA ARG A 32 -13.62 -0.58 15.86
C ARG A 32 -13.02 -1.65 14.94
N MET A 33 -13.36 -2.92 15.13
CA MET A 33 -12.89 -4.00 14.25
C MET A 33 -13.39 -3.83 12.81
N GLN A 34 -14.65 -3.42 12.63
CA GLN A 34 -15.21 -3.14 11.32
C GLN A 34 -14.53 -1.94 10.64
N GLU A 35 -14.30 -0.86 11.39
CA GLU A 35 -13.57 0.32 10.92
C GLU A 35 -12.16 -0.04 10.46
N LEU A 36 -11.40 -0.74 11.29
CA LEU A 36 -10.04 -1.18 10.98
C LEU A 36 -10.00 -2.13 9.78
N THR A 37 -10.98 -3.03 9.66
CA THR A 37 -11.08 -3.94 8.50
C THR A 37 -11.33 -3.16 7.21
N ARG A 38 -12.20 -2.16 7.24
CA ARG A 38 -12.43 -1.26 6.10
C ARG A 38 -11.14 -0.50 5.74
N ARG A 39 -10.48 0.08 6.74
CA ARG A 39 -9.24 0.84 6.53
C ARG A 39 -8.13 -0.04 5.96
N LYS A 40 -8.02 -1.29 6.39
CA LYS A 40 -7.08 -2.27 5.82
C LYS A 40 -7.32 -2.46 4.33
N LYS A 41 -8.58 -2.62 3.90
CA LYS A 41 -8.93 -2.79 2.47
C LYS A 41 -8.56 -1.54 1.67
N GLU A 42 -8.86 -0.34 2.18
CA GLU A 42 -8.48 0.92 1.53
C GLU A 42 -6.96 1.00 1.29
N LEU A 43 -6.15 0.64 2.29
CA LEU A 43 -4.69 0.61 2.12
C LEU A 43 -4.23 -0.47 1.14
N GLN A 44 -4.89 -1.63 1.09
CA GLN A 44 -4.56 -2.66 0.10
C GLN A 44 -4.84 -2.17 -1.33
N TYR A 45 -5.95 -1.46 -1.55
CA TYR A 45 -6.22 -0.82 -2.84
C TYR A 45 -5.17 0.25 -3.17
N LEU A 46 -4.79 1.07 -2.20
CA LEU A 46 -3.74 2.08 -2.37
C LEU A 46 -2.39 1.44 -2.74
N GLN A 47 -2.04 0.32 -2.09
CA GLN A 47 -0.82 -0.42 -2.40
C GLN A 47 -0.82 -0.94 -3.85
N LEU A 48 -1.93 -1.52 -4.30
CA LEU A 48 -2.08 -2.00 -5.68
C LEU A 48 -1.91 -0.85 -6.66
N TRP A 49 -2.55 0.30 -6.38
CA TRP A 49 -2.36 1.49 -7.20
C TRP A 49 -0.90 1.94 -7.26
N HIS A 50 -0.18 1.98 -6.14
CA HIS A 50 1.24 2.33 -6.15
C HIS A 50 2.10 1.35 -6.97
N LEU A 51 1.78 0.05 -6.94
CA LEU A 51 2.46 -0.98 -7.73
C LEU A 51 2.21 -0.80 -9.23
N GLU A 52 0.96 -0.56 -9.64
CA GLU A 52 0.61 -0.24 -11.03
C GLU A 52 1.34 1.00 -11.52
N GLN A 53 1.40 2.06 -10.71
CA GLN A 53 2.15 3.27 -11.05
C GLN A 53 3.65 3.01 -11.19
N LEU A 54 4.20 2.12 -10.38
CA LEU A 54 5.61 1.74 -10.44
C LEU A 54 5.90 0.91 -11.70
N GLU A 55 5.01 -0.02 -12.06
CA GLU A 55 5.10 -0.82 -13.28
C GLU A 55 5.03 0.06 -14.53
N LEU A 56 4.08 0.99 -14.61
CA LEU A 56 3.98 1.94 -15.72
C LEU A 56 5.24 2.80 -15.88
N LYS A 57 5.93 3.12 -14.78
CA LYS A 57 7.19 3.87 -14.80
C LYS A 57 8.41 3.00 -15.10
N GLY A 58 8.33 1.69 -14.87
CA GLY A 58 9.35 0.72 -15.26
C GLY A 58 9.25 0.32 -16.74
N ALA A 59 8.03 0.19 -17.25
CA ALA A 59 7.75 -0.21 -18.64
C ALA A 59 8.13 0.84 -19.70
N GLY A 60 8.50 2.06 -19.30
CA GLY A 60 8.99 3.11 -20.20
C GLY A 60 10.50 3.40 -20.09
N GLY A 61 11.26 2.57 -19.36
CA GLY A 61 12.66 2.83 -19.02
C GLY A 61 13.69 1.90 -19.67
N ASP A 62 13.26 0.85 -20.39
CA ASP A 62 14.15 -0.21 -20.88
C ASP A 62 14.29 -0.27 -22.42
N ASP A 63 13.99 0.80 -23.17
CA ASP A 63 14.02 0.79 -24.65
C ASP A 63 14.83 1.93 -25.33
N ILE A 64 15.67 2.67 -24.61
CA ILE A 64 16.70 3.51 -25.25
C ILE A 64 18.01 3.35 -24.47
N ASP A 65 18.77 2.31 -24.82
CA ASP A 65 20.23 2.33 -24.97
C ASP A 65 20.72 0.88 -25.23
N GLN A 66 20.71 0.47 -26.50
CA GLN A 66 21.70 -0.45 -27.09
C GLN A 66 22.04 0.01 -28.50
#